data_AF-A0AAD5IVA0-F1
#
_entry.id   AF-A0AAD5IVA0-F1
#
_cell.length_a   1.000
_cell.length_b   1.000
_cell.length_c   1.000
_cell.angle_alpha   90.00
_cell.angle_beta   90.00
_cell.angle_gamma   90.00
#
_symmetry.space_group_name_H-M   'P 1'
#
loop_
_entity.id
_entity.type
_entity.pdbx_description
1 polymer ?
#
loop_
_entity_poly.entity_id
_entity_poly.type
_entity_poly.pdbx_seq_one_letter_code
_entity_poly.pdbx_strand_id
1 'polypeptide(L)'
;MNKDVNTLVLLEEISSNPSLVSFKTVVVGTACGNAYENKTLELSCQGRPIAGVLFASFGDPRGSCGSFTKGTCDAQEDVLSIIQKECIAKESCSIQVIEEKLSKTSCKNIVKRLAVEAVC
;
A
#
# COMPACT_ATOMS: atom_id res chain seq x y z
N MET A 1 -4.41 10.85 23.80
CA MET A 1 -5.80 10.86 23.27
C MET A 1 -5.75 10.30 21.86
N ASN A 2 -6.07 9.02 21.67
CA ASN A 2 -6.20 8.41 20.33
C ASN A 2 -7.57 8.77 19.76
N LYS A 3 -7.62 9.19 18.50
CA LYS A 3 -8.82 9.73 17.83
C LYS A 3 -9.45 8.77 16.80
N ASP A 4 -9.15 7.48 16.87
CA ASP A 4 -9.59 6.51 15.87
C ASP A 4 -10.52 5.43 16.44
N VAL A 5 -11.59 5.84 17.14
CA VAL A 5 -12.63 4.90 17.62
C VAL A 5 -13.85 4.99 16.71
N ASN A 6 -14.02 4.00 15.84
CA ASN A 6 -15.24 3.85 15.06
C ASN A 6 -16.36 3.32 15.98
N THR A 7 -17.44 4.08 16.12
CA THR A 7 -18.60 3.70 16.93
C THR A 7 -19.68 3.10 16.03
N LEU A 8 -20.06 1.86 16.27
CA LEU A 8 -21.17 1.19 15.59
C LEU A 8 -22.43 1.32 16.46
N VAL A 9 -23.51 1.86 15.90
CA VAL A 9 -24.81 2.01 16.58
C VAL A 9 -25.85 1.14 15.85
N LEU A 10 -26.47 0.20 16.57
CA LEU A 10 -27.65 -0.51 16.08
C LEU A 10 -28.92 0.14 16.60
N LEU A 11 -29.88 0.30 15.71
CA LEU A 11 -31.24 0.71 16.02
C LEU A 11 -32.16 -0.42 15.59
N GLU A 12 -32.90 -0.99 16.53
CA GLU A 12 -33.93 -1.99 16.25
C GLU A 12 -35.27 -1.30 15.96
N GLU A 13 -36.01 -1.82 14.99
CA GLU A 13 -37.45 -1.54 14.87
C GLU A 13 -38.27 -2.64 15.54
N ILE A 14 -39.37 -2.23 16.17
CA ILE A 14 -40.18 -2.99 17.13
C ILE A 14 -40.54 -4.39 16.59
N SER A 15 -40.27 -5.41 17.41
CA SER A 15 -40.54 -6.86 17.24
C SER A 15 -39.41 -7.77 16.73
N SER A 16 -38.22 -7.24 16.44
CA SER A 16 -37.06 -8.06 16.04
C SER A 16 -36.16 -8.41 17.24
N ASN A 17 -35.52 -9.59 17.24
CA ASN A 17 -34.50 -9.97 18.24
C ASN A 17 -33.09 -9.78 17.64
N PRO A 18 -32.29 -8.82 18.16
CA PRO A 18 -30.96 -8.49 17.64
C PRO A 18 -29.88 -9.52 17.99
N SER A 19 -30.19 -10.51 18.84
CA SER A 19 -29.21 -11.49 19.35
C SER A 19 -28.57 -12.36 18.26
N LEU A 20 -29.10 -12.33 17.04
CA LEU A 20 -28.60 -13.07 15.89
C LEU A 20 -27.68 -12.23 14.97
N VAL A 21 -27.44 -10.96 15.29
CA VAL A 21 -26.52 -10.14 14.50
C VAL A 21 -25.07 -10.44 14.91
N SER A 22 -24.25 -10.88 13.94
CA SER A 22 -22.82 -11.13 14.14
C SER A 22 -21.98 -10.11 13.39
N PHE A 23 -21.03 -9.47 14.07
CA PHE A 23 -20.06 -8.57 13.45
C PHE A 23 -18.71 -9.25 13.35
N LYS A 24 -18.10 -9.13 12.17
CA LYS A 24 -16.71 -9.54 11.95
C LYS A 24 -15.89 -8.29 11.66
N THR A 25 -15.04 -7.92 12.60
CA THR A 25 -14.06 -6.86 12.37
C THR A 25 -13.01 -7.37 11.37
N VAL A 26 -12.83 -6.65 10.27
CA VAL A 26 -11.72 -6.89 9.35
C VAL A 26 -10.56 -6.01 9.81
N VAL A 27 -9.43 -6.62 10.19
CA VAL A 27 -8.21 -5.86 10.41
C VAL A 27 -7.74 -5.39 9.04
N VAL A 28 -7.45 -4.09 8.95
CA VAL A 28 -6.79 -3.49 7.78
C VAL A 28 -5.46 -4.22 7.59
N GLY A 29 -5.36 -4.98 6.51
CA GLY A 29 -4.17 -5.77 6.21
C GLY A 29 -3.16 -4.89 5.49
N THR A 30 -1.88 -5.00 5.83
CA THR A 30 -0.83 -4.34 5.03
C THR A 30 -0.22 -5.33 4.06
N ALA A 31 -0.06 -4.92 2.80
CA ALA A 31 0.70 -5.64 1.80
C ALA A 31 1.96 -4.85 1.47
N CYS A 32 3.10 -5.52 1.39
CA CYS A 32 4.37 -4.90 1.04
C CYS A 32 5.00 -5.64 -0.12
N GLY A 33 5.70 -4.88 -0.97
CA GLY A 33 6.43 -5.42 -2.10
C GLY A 33 7.72 -4.63 -2.29
N ASN A 34 8.76 -5.30 -2.77
CA ASN A 34 9.90 -4.62 -3.36
C ASN A 34 10.46 -5.43 -4.52
N ALA A 35 11.00 -4.72 -5.51
CA ALA A 35 11.68 -5.33 -6.64
C ALA A 35 12.77 -4.40 -7.16
N TYR A 36 13.85 -5.00 -7.64
CA TYR A 36 14.95 -4.27 -8.25
C TYR A 36 14.57 -3.71 -9.62
N GLU A 37 15.32 -2.70 -10.06
CA GLU A 37 15.19 -2.16 -11.42
C GLU A 37 15.25 -3.27 -12.49
N ASN A 38 14.45 -3.11 -13.54
CA ASN A 38 14.22 -4.07 -14.62
C ASN A 38 13.53 -5.37 -14.18
N LYS A 39 12.92 -5.40 -12.99
CA LYS A 39 12.03 -6.48 -12.53
C LYS A 39 10.59 -5.97 -12.40
N THR A 40 9.66 -6.90 -12.20
CA THR A 40 8.26 -6.60 -11.89
C THR A 40 8.01 -6.80 -10.41
N LEU A 41 7.38 -5.82 -9.79
CA LEU A 41 6.86 -5.89 -8.43
C LEU A 41 5.39 -6.32 -8.48
N GLU A 42 5.06 -7.37 -7.77
CA GLU A 42 3.68 -7.86 -7.63
C GLU A 42 3.15 -7.56 -6.22
N LEU A 43 1.99 -6.92 -6.14
CA LEU A 43 1.23 -6.70 -4.90
C LEU A 43 -0.11 -7.42 -5.01
N SER A 44 -0.55 -8.03 -3.91
CA SER A 44 -1.88 -8.61 -3.82
C SER A 44 -2.42 -8.50 -2.40
N CYS A 45 -3.71 -8.21 -2.31
CA CYS A 45 -4.46 -8.14 -1.06
C CYS A 45 -5.36 -9.37 -0.85
N GLN A 46 -4.93 -10.54 -1.36
CA GLN A 46 -5.59 -11.85 -1.14
C GLN A 46 -7.11 -11.83 -1.45
N GLY A 47 -7.49 -11.22 -2.59
CA GLY A 47 -8.89 -11.11 -3.01
C GLY A 47 -9.66 -9.93 -2.40
N ARG A 48 -8.97 -9.01 -1.71
CA ARG A 48 -9.49 -7.69 -1.32
C ARG A 48 -8.91 -6.62 -2.22
N PRO A 49 -9.61 -5.51 -2.49
CA PRO A 49 -9.02 -4.38 -3.20
C PRO A 49 -7.95 -3.71 -2.34
N ILE A 50 -6.88 -3.22 -2.99
CA ILE A 50 -5.92 -2.30 -2.39
C ILE A 50 -6.65 -0.99 -2.10
N ALA A 51 -6.86 -0.69 -0.82
CA ALA A 51 -7.54 0.51 -0.34
C ALA A 51 -6.66 1.76 -0.42
N GLY A 52 -5.34 1.61 -0.34
CA GLY A 52 -4.41 2.74 -0.37
C GLY A 52 -2.96 2.32 -0.47
N VAL A 53 -2.08 3.31 -0.62
CA VAL A 53 -0.62 3.14 -0.60
C VAL A 53 -0.07 4.13 0.42
N LEU A 54 0.60 3.61 1.46
CA LEU A 54 1.18 4.40 2.55
C LEU A 54 2.56 4.92 2.19
N PHE A 55 3.32 4.13 1.42
CA PHE A 55 4.69 4.46 1.07
C PHE A 55 5.03 3.92 -0.32
N ALA A 56 5.76 4.71 -1.10
CA ALA A 56 6.47 4.24 -2.28
C ALA A 56 7.76 5.04 -2.46
N SER A 57 8.86 4.37 -2.83
CA SER A 57 10.13 5.02 -3.15
C SER A 57 10.93 4.17 -4.12
N PHE A 58 11.57 4.81 -5.10
CA PHE A 58 12.38 4.17 -6.13
C PHE A 58 13.80 4.73 -6.11
N GLY A 59 14.74 3.93 -5.60
CA GLY A 59 16.10 4.37 -5.31
C GLY A 59 16.79 3.38 -4.37
N ASP A 60 17.28 3.84 -3.22
CA ASP A 60 17.80 2.99 -2.14
C ASP A 60 16.94 3.01 -0.85
N PRO A 61 15.62 2.73 -0.92
CA PRO A 61 14.77 2.74 0.27
C PRO A 61 15.34 1.83 1.37
N ARG A 62 15.18 2.23 2.62
CA ARG A 62 15.71 1.57 3.82
C ARG A 62 14.57 1.03 4.68
N GLY A 63 14.92 0.20 5.66
CA GLY A 63 13.95 -0.44 6.55
C GLY A 63 13.25 -1.65 5.91
N SER A 64 12.14 -2.05 6.53
CA SER A 64 11.32 -3.20 6.15
C SER A 64 9.84 -2.83 6.12
N CYS A 65 8.99 -3.74 5.65
CA CYS A 65 7.52 -3.56 5.65
C CYS A 65 7.00 -3.03 7.01
N GLY A 66 6.20 -1.96 6.98
CA GLY A 66 5.72 -1.25 8.16
C GLY A 66 6.65 -0.16 8.69
N SER A 67 7.84 -0.01 8.10
CA SER A 67 8.91 0.89 8.54
C SER A 67 9.81 1.36 7.41
N PHE A 68 9.31 1.33 6.17
CA PHE A 68 10.10 1.79 5.03
C PHE A 68 10.36 3.29 5.13
N THR A 69 11.58 3.68 4.77
CA THR A 69 11.97 5.09 4.66
C THR A 69 12.71 5.32 3.34
N LYS A 70 12.69 6.56 2.87
CA LYS A 70 13.56 6.98 1.77
C LYS A 70 15.03 6.83 2.18
N GLY A 71 15.87 6.50 1.21
CA GLY A 71 17.30 6.32 1.40
C GLY A 71 18.11 7.59 1.13
N THR A 72 19.36 7.40 0.72
CA THR A 72 20.26 8.50 0.32
C THR A 72 19.99 8.99 -1.11
N CYS A 73 19.24 8.22 -1.89
CA CYS A 73 18.85 8.51 -3.25
C CYS A 73 17.43 7.99 -3.53
N ASP A 74 16.68 8.78 -4.29
CA ASP A 74 15.31 8.48 -4.67
C ASP A 74 15.07 8.98 -6.11
N ALA A 75 13.89 8.69 -6.64
CA ALA A 75 13.47 9.23 -7.92
C ALA A 75 13.28 10.76 -7.83
N GLN A 76 13.40 11.45 -8.96
CA GLN A 76 13.31 12.92 -9.02
C GLN A 76 11.91 13.43 -8.63
N GLU A 77 10.88 12.66 -8.99
CA GLU A 77 9.50 12.93 -8.62
C GLU A 77 8.99 11.84 -7.68
N ASP A 78 8.03 12.20 -6.82
CA ASP A 78 7.44 11.27 -5.88
C ASP A 78 6.59 10.20 -6.60
N VAL A 79 7.09 8.96 -6.56
CA VAL A 79 6.45 7.81 -7.23
C VAL A 79 5.16 7.36 -6.55
N LEU A 80 4.85 7.86 -5.34
CA LEU A 80 3.64 7.48 -4.59
C LEU A 80 2.36 7.67 -5.42
N SER A 81 2.20 8.81 -6.09
CA SER A 81 1.01 9.11 -6.89
C SER A 81 0.81 8.14 -8.06
N ILE A 82 1.91 7.68 -8.65
CA ILE A 82 1.93 6.72 -9.76
C ILE A 82 1.43 5.37 -9.26
N ILE A 83 1.99 4.89 -8.15
CA ILE A 83 1.58 3.60 -7.56
C ILE A 83 0.12 3.67 -7.09
N GLN A 84 -0.32 4.77 -6.50
CA GLN A 84 -1.71 4.96 -6.09
C GLN A 84 -2.66 4.84 -7.29
N LYS A 85 -2.36 5.54 -8.39
CA LYS A 85 -3.16 5.49 -9.62
C LYS A 85 -3.17 4.09 -10.25
N GLU A 86 -2.05 3.37 -10.19
CA GLU A 86 -1.95 2.05 -10.79
C GLU A 86 -2.59 0.94 -9.96
N CYS A 87 -2.60 1.03 -8.63
CA CYS A 87 -2.92 -0.10 -7.76
C CYS A 87 -4.22 0.03 -6.97
N ILE A 88 -4.67 1.24 -6.61
CA ILE A 88 -5.87 1.40 -5.78
C ILE A 88 -7.10 0.81 -6.48
N ALA A 89 -8.00 0.21 -5.68
CA ALA A 89 -9.22 -0.48 -6.11
C ALA A 89 -9.01 -1.79 -6.90
N LYS A 90 -7.77 -2.26 -7.06
CA LYS A 90 -7.46 -3.57 -7.66
C LYS A 90 -7.12 -4.59 -6.59
N GLU A 91 -7.46 -5.86 -6.82
CA GLU A 91 -7.10 -6.95 -5.90
C GLU A 91 -5.61 -7.34 -5.95
N SER A 92 -5.01 -7.11 -7.13
CA SER A 92 -3.58 -7.26 -7.37
C SER A 92 -3.08 -6.17 -8.32
N CYS A 93 -1.79 -5.87 -8.23
CA CYS A 93 -1.13 -4.84 -9.01
C CYS A 93 0.27 -5.30 -9.40
N SER A 94 0.61 -5.15 -10.68
CA SER A 94 1.91 -5.52 -11.24
C SER A 94 2.59 -4.26 -11.78
N ILE A 95 3.72 -3.88 -11.19
CA ILE A 95 4.46 -2.66 -11.53
C ILE A 95 5.80 -3.06 -12.12
N GLN A 96 6.06 -2.64 -13.36
CA GLN A 96 7.39 -2.78 -13.95
C GLN A 96 8.29 -1.69 -13.37
N VAL A 97 9.40 -2.10 -12.75
CA VAL A 97 10.34 -1.18 -12.09
C VAL A 97 11.33 -0.65 -13.12
N ILE A 98 10.89 0.38 -13.86
CA ILE A 98 11.67 1.09 -14.88
C ILE A 98 11.44 2.60 -14.77
N GLU A 99 12.45 3.39 -15.16
CA GLU A 99 12.41 4.86 -15.05
C GLU A 99 11.30 5.50 -15.91
N GLU A 100 10.96 4.90 -17.05
CA GLU A 100 9.92 5.39 -17.96
C GLU A 100 8.52 5.37 -17.34
N LYS A 101 8.28 4.46 -16.38
CA LYS A 101 6.99 4.33 -15.69
C LYS A 101 6.95 5.03 -14.35
N LEU A 102 8.07 5.01 -13.63
CA LEU A 102 8.17 5.57 -12.29
C LEU A 102 8.61 7.02 -12.38
N SER A 103 9.90 7.26 -12.27
CA SER A 103 10.51 8.55 -12.53
C SER A 103 12.00 8.34 -12.72
N LYS A 104 12.64 9.26 -13.43
CA LYS A 104 14.09 9.25 -13.57
C LYS A 104 14.74 9.43 -12.22
N THR A 105 15.98 8.98 -12.12
CA THR A 105 16.77 9.14 -10.91
C THR A 105 18.19 9.60 -11.22
N SER A 106 18.80 10.27 -10.25
CA SER A 106 20.21 10.66 -10.29
C SER A 106 21.10 9.70 -9.49
N CYS A 107 20.58 8.54 -9.05
CA CYS A 107 21.35 7.54 -8.31
C CYS A 107 22.52 6.99 -9.13
N LYS A 108 23.75 7.40 -8.77
CA LYS A 108 24.98 6.85 -9.35
C LYS A 108 25.52 5.75 -8.45
N ASN A 109 25.93 4.62 -9.04
CA ASN A 109 26.55 3.49 -8.35
C ASN A 109 25.67 2.84 -7.25
N ILE A 110 24.35 2.97 -7.35
CA ILE A 110 23.39 2.35 -6.43
C ILE A 110 22.53 1.36 -7.21
N VAL A 111 22.35 0.16 -6.65
CA VAL A 111 21.37 -0.81 -7.16
C VAL A 111 19.98 -0.35 -6.76
N LYS A 112 19.24 0.18 -7.73
CA LYS A 112 17.92 0.76 -7.50
C LYS A 112 16.87 -0.32 -7.28
N ARG A 113 15.95 -0.05 -6.35
CA ARG A 113 14.75 -0.85 -6.13
C ARG A 113 13.56 0.04 -5.83
N LEU A 114 12.38 -0.43 -6.24
CA LEU A 114 11.10 0.11 -5.79
C LEU A 114 10.72 -0.63 -4.49
N ALA A 115 10.30 0.11 -3.48
CA ALA A 115 9.65 -0.43 -2.28
C ALA A 115 8.27 0.21 -2.13
N VAL A 116 7.25 -0.60 -1.86
CA VAL A 116 5.86 -0.17 -1.72
C VAL A 116 5.26 -0.78 -0.46
N GLU A 117 4.50 0.04 0.27
CA GLU A 117 3.64 -0.37 1.36
C GLU A 117 2.20 0.04 1.05
N ALA A 118 1.31 -0.94 1.01
CA ALA A 118 -0.08 -0.82 0.62
C ALA A 118 -1.02 -1.26 1.73
N VAL A 119 -2.22 -0.70 1.70
CA VAL A 119 -3.33 -1.02 2.58
C VAL A 119 -4.33 -1.86 1.83
N CYS A 120 -4.72 -2.96 2.45
CA CYS A 120 -5.85 -3.83 2.16
C CYS A 120 -6.91 -3.64 3.28
#